data_AF-A0A7S0LRP0-F1
#
_entry.id   AF-A0A7S0LRP0-F1
#
_cell.length_a   1.000
_cell.length_b   1.000
_cell.length_c   1.000
_cell.angle_alpha   90.00
_cell.angle_beta   90.00
_cell.angle_gamma   90.00
#
_symmetry.space_group_name_H-M   'P 1'
#
loop_
_entity.id
_entity.type
_entity.pdbx_description
1 polymer ?
#
loop_
_entity_poly.entity_id
_entity_poly.type
_entity_poly.pdbx_seq_one_letter_code
_entity_poly.pdbx_strand_id
1 'polypeptide(L)'
;VQLKRGRCLQRTLCLVPPLKNHTHAMMLRRLPRAGAAVALAGGVYGSSIAHSKSAQPVADAGEVDVDAAASAIYGALVNRKVNACPMAIRVAWHASGTWDEEQQTGGSNGATMRFEPEHSDAANAGLFIIHDLLLRVKQRLPISFADLWTLAGCKAVEFLGGPRVDFKPGRTDATPENARVPPNGLLPDASQGAAHLRDVFGRMGFSDREIVALSGAHTVGRCHKVRSGYDGPWTSNPLRFDNEYFRNLVNVTWKLREWDGPKQYTDVETETLCMLPTDMALVQDPLFRPIVEEYAADQAAFFRDFSAAFGRLVSKGCPAESQPDAPPPKCPLARKSRTAEASFREWAMHGSLEQMQRVLDDAGGLRKLDVNGAEAGSGRTALHKAAFWGHAHVVNYLTRSCYADADEADFSGDTALHDAARFGHTRIAELLLKVGADCSVTNREGDTPLDLALEHGKPEMIELLKTHTRNELAAVARARRESFVFAGKAVPVNGGRH
;
A
#
# COMPACT_ATOMS: atom_id res chain seq x y z
N VAL A 1 71.36 -13.20 51.57
CA VAL A 1 70.45 -12.76 52.65
C VAL A 1 69.02 -12.75 52.10
N GLN A 2 68.06 -13.13 52.93
CA GLN A 2 66.67 -13.50 52.69
C GLN A 2 65.77 -12.57 51.83
N LEU A 3 64.79 -13.22 51.17
CA LEU A 3 63.36 -12.86 50.98
C LEU A 3 62.98 -11.52 50.31
N LYS A 4 62.30 -11.59 49.14
CA LYS A 4 60.82 -11.45 49.02
C LYS A 4 60.29 -11.54 47.56
N ARG A 5 59.42 -12.54 47.38
CA ARG A 5 58.21 -12.67 46.54
C ARG A 5 58.04 -11.86 45.22
N GLY A 6 57.92 -12.62 44.15
CA GLY A 6 57.03 -12.39 42.99
C GLY A 6 56.99 -13.65 42.13
N ARG A 7 55.94 -14.48 42.24
CA ARG A 7 55.83 -15.77 41.50
C ARG A 7 55.31 -15.53 40.08
N CYS A 8 56.01 -16.14 39.14
CA CYS A 8 55.63 -16.37 37.75
C CYS A 8 55.17 -17.83 37.56
N LEU A 9 54.74 -18.14 36.32
CA LEU A 9 54.44 -19.45 35.70
C LEU A 9 52.98 -19.92 35.79
N GLN A 10 52.37 -20.52 34.76
CA GLN A 10 52.57 -20.65 33.30
C GLN A 10 51.36 -21.47 32.81
N ARG A 11 50.89 -21.22 31.56
CA ARG A 11 50.25 -22.13 30.57
C ARG A 11 49.06 -23.02 31.03
N THR A 12 48.03 -23.21 30.20
CA THR A 12 47.97 -24.28 29.17
C THR A 12 46.75 -24.08 28.25
N LEU A 13 46.91 -24.37 26.95
CA LEU A 13 45.85 -24.45 25.91
C LEU A 13 44.93 -25.67 26.14
N CYS A 14 43.65 -25.61 25.73
CA CYS A 14 42.98 -26.63 24.91
C CYS A 14 41.54 -26.22 24.50
N LEU A 15 41.13 -26.73 23.33
CA LEU A 15 39.88 -26.55 22.58
C LEU A 15 38.71 -27.44 23.08
N VAL A 16 37.53 -27.29 22.42
CA VAL A 16 36.36 -28.22 22.24
C VAL A 16 35.11 -27.91 23.14
N PRO A 17 33.82 -28.11 22.76
CA PRO A 17 32.93 -27.63 21.65
C PRO A 17 31.52 -27.13 22.19
N PRO A 18 30.41 -26.98 21.40
CA PRO A 18 29.11 -26.48 21.90
C PRO A 18 28.04 -27.57 22.18
N LEU A 19 27.09 -27.29 23.08
CA LEU A 19 25.90 -28.08 23.47
C LEU A 19 24.80 -27.11 23.96
N LYS A 20 23.47 -27.31 23.91
CA LYS A 20 22.50 -28.12 23.14
C LYS A 20 21.10 -27.55 23.49
N ASN A 21 20.12 -27.81 22.63
CA ASN A 21 18.68 -27.53 22.77
C ASN A 21 18.03 -28.11 24.04
N HIS A 22 16.99 -27.43 24.55
CA HIS A 22 16.01 -27.99 25.49
C HIS A 22 14.62 -28.09 24.86
N THR A 23 14.15 -29.33 24.66
CA THR A 23 12.75 -29.71 24.51
C THR A 23 12.32 -30.43 25.80
N HIS A 24 11.13 -30.11 26.33
CA HIS A 24 10.54 -30.84 27.46
C HIS A 24 9.47 -31.81 26.93
N ALA A 25 9.65 -33.09 27.23
CA ALA A 25 8.65 -34.14 27.06
C ALA A 25 8.19 -34.62 28.44
N MET A 26 6.89 -34.89 28.62
CA MET A 26 6.37 -35.66 29.75
C MET A 26 5.48 -36.82 29.29
N MET A 27 5.98 -38.02 29.65
CA MET A 27 5.34 -39.28 30.01
C MET A 27 4.11 -39.82 29.25
N LEU A 28 4.37 -40.95 28.57
CA LEU A 28 3.42 -42.00 28.21
C LEU A 28 3.25 -43.01 29.35
N ARG A 29 2.00 -43.41 29.64
CA ARG A 29 1.65 -44.73 30.24
C ARG A 29 0.68 -45.45 29.30
N ARG A 30 0.88 -46.77 29.16
CA ARG A 30 0.27 -47.66 28.17
C ARG A 30 -0.97 -48.41 28.70
N LEU A 31 -1.97 -48.54 27.81
CA LEU A 31 -2.88 -49.68 27.50
C LEU A 31 -4.03 -50.04 28.48
N PRO A 32 -5.13 -50.73 28.03
CA PRO A 32 -5.34 -51.47 26.78
C PRO A 32 -6.65 -51.21 25.99
N ARG A 33 -6.77 -51.86 24.82
CA ARG A 33 -7.92 -51.90 23.89
C ARG A 33 -9.01 -52.87 24.36
N ALA A 34 -10.29 -52.51 24.13
CA ALA A 34 -11.38 -53.43 23.77
C ALA A 34 -12.54 -52.61 23.16
N GLY A 35 -13.13 -53.09 22.07
CA GLY A 35 -14.29 -52.48 21.43
C GLY A 35 -15.61 -53.05 21.94
N ALA A 36 -16.68 -52.26 21.86
CA ALA A 36 -18.07 -52.70 21.72
C ALA A 36 -18.95 -51.48 21.42
N ALA A 37 -19.83 -51.61 20.43
CA ALA A 37 -20.91 -50.68 20.14
C ALA A 37 -22.13 -51.02 21.02
N VAL A 38 -22.78 -50.02 21.63
CA VAL A 38 -24.18 -50.11 22.09
C VAL A 38 -24.82 -48.71 22.03
N ALA A 39 -26.06 -48.68 21.56
CA ALA A 39 -26.91 -47.51 21.38
C ALA A 39 -27.76 -47.17 22.63
N LEU A 40 -28.42 -46.01 22.54
CA LEU A 40 -29.67 -45.57 23.21
C LEU A 40 -29.62 -44.82 24.54
N ALA A 41 -30.11 -43.58 24.43
CA ALA A 41 -31.19 -42.95 25.21
C ALA A 41 -30.93 -42.37 26.61
N GLY A 42 -31.22 -41.07 26.72
CA GLY A 42 -32.10 -40.53 27.77
C GLY A 42 -31.42 -39.78 28.92
N GLY A 43 -31.87 -38.55 29.19
CA GLY A 43 -31.78 -37.96 30.53
C GLY A 43 -31.36 -36.49 30.57
N VAL A 44 -32.34 -35.62 30.82
CA VAL A 44 -32.29 -34.15 30.88
C VAL A 44 -31.78 -33.63 32.23
N TYR A 45 -31.39 -32.33 32.24
CA TYR A 45 -31.24 -31.34 33.33
C TYR A 45 -29.79 -31.05 33.76
N GLY A 46 -29.26 -29.83 33.67
CA GLY A 46 -29.78 -28.54 33.24
C GLY A 46 -28.82 -27.42 33.69
N SER A 47 -28.74 -26.32 32.93
CA SER A 47 -28.73 -24.93 33.45
C SER A 47 -28.32 -23.92 32.36
N SER A 48 -29.29 -23.09 31.98
CA SER A 48 -29.21 -21.66 31.63
C SER A 48 -28.12 -21.17 30.66
N ILE A 49 -28.51 -20.92 29.40
CA ILE A 49 -27.99 -19.79 28.63
C ILE A 49 -29.16 -19.00 28.01
N ALA A 50 -29.05 -17.68 28.17
CA ALA A 50 -30.00 -16.65 27.85
C ALA A 50 -30.44 -16.59 26.39
N HIS A 51 -31.69 -16.13 26.21
CA HIS A 51 -32.21 -15.65 24.93
C HIS A 51 -31.53 -14.34 24.51
N SER A 52 -30.99 -14.28 23.29
CA SER A 52 -30.91 -13.02 22.56
C SER A 52 -31.09 -13.22 21.05
N LYS A 53 -32.30 -12.86 20.61
CA LYS A 53 -32.68 -12.15 19.37
C LYS A 53 -32.17 -12.68 18.03
N SER A 54 -33.11 -13.33 17.33
CA SER A 54 -33.46 -13.17 15.91
C SER A 54 -32.40 -12.56 14.99
N ALA A 55 -31.96 -13.37 14.02
CA ALA A 55 -31.27 -12.91 12.82
C ALA A 55 -32.05 -11.73 12.20
N GLN A 56 -31.36 -10.60 12.09
CA GLN A 56 -31.87 -9.45 11.34
C GLN A 56 -32.01 -9.84 9.87
N PRO A 57 -33.04 -9.35 9.17
CA PRO A 57 -33.18 -9.57 7.74
C PRO A 57 -31.97 -9.00 7.00
N VAL A 58 -31.55 -9.68 5.94
CA VAL A 58 -30.50 -9.20 5.01
C VAL A 58 -30.91 -7.81 4.55
N ALA A 59 -30.11 -6.81 4.91
CA ALA A 59 -30.32 -5.44 4.51
C ALA A 59 -30.39 -5.36 2.98
N ASP A 60 -31.32 -4.53 2.51
CA ASP A 60 -31.43 -4.07 1.14
C ASP A 60 -30.04 -3.77 0.54
N ALA A 61 -29.83 -4.06 -0.75
CA ALA A 61 -28.55 -3.91 -1.42
C ALA A 61 -28.14 -2.43 -1.49
N GLY A 62 -27.61 -1.92 -0.38
CA GLY A 62 -27.11 -0.56 -0.25
C GLY A 62 -25.98 -0.33 -1.25
N GLU A 63 -25.98 0.84 -1.86
CA GLU A 63 -24.93 1.32 -2.75
C GLU A 63 -23.56 1.10 -2.08
N VAL A 64 -22.61 0.49 -2.80
CA VAL A 64 -21.27 0.21 -2.25
C VAL A 64 -20.59 1.55 -1.98
N ASP A 65 -20.38 1.87 -0.71
CA ASP A 65 -19.55 3.00 -0.30
C ASP A 65 -18.08 2.70 -0.63
N VAL A 66 -17.65 3.18 -1.80
CA VAL A 66 -16.31 2.98 -2.34
C VAL A 66 -15.24 3.61 -1.46
N ASP A 67 -15.54 4.73 -0.79
CA ASP A 67 -14.58 5.44 0.06
C ASP A 67 -14.38 4.69 1.38
N ALA A 68 -15.46 4.23 2.01
CA ALA A 68 -15.38 3.36 3.19
C ALA A 68 -14.65 2.05 2.86
N ALA A 69 -14.93 1.45 1.69
CA ALA A 69 -14.22 0.27 1.22
C ALA A 69 -12.73 0.54 0.99
N ALA A 70 -12.37 1.65 0.33
CA ALA A 70 -10.98 2.02 0.10
C ALA A 70 -10.21 2.21 1.42
N SER A 71 -10.82 2.87 2.41
CA SER A 71 -10.24 3.04 3.75
C SER A 71 -10.02 1.70 4.46
N ALA A 72 -11.01 0.81 4.43
CA ALA A 72 -10.90 -0.52 5.01
C ALA A 72 -9.84 -1.39 4.31
N ILE A 73 -9.73 -1.31 2.98
CA ILE A 73 -8.70 -1.98 2.18
C ILE A 73 -7.31 -1.45 2.57
N TYR A 74 -7.15 -0.14 2.71
CA TYR A 74 -5.89 0.46 3.16
C TYR A 74 -5.44 -0.13 4.50
N GLY A 75 -6.35 -0.19 5.48
CA GLY A 75 -6.08 -0.81 6.78
C GLY A 75 -5.76 -2.31 6.71
N ALA A 76 -6.31 -3.03 5.72
CA ALA A 76 -6.04 -4.45 5.52
C ALA A 76 -4.69 -4.72 4.82
N LEU A 77 -4.33 -3.91 3.83
CA LEU A 77 -3.15 -4.12 3.01
C LEU A 77 -1.93 -3.38 3.57
N VAL A 78 -2.02 -2.06 3.78
CA VAL A 78 -0.88 -1.21 4.14
C VAL A 78 -0.53 -1.36 5.61
N ASN A 79 -1.53 -1.22 6.51
CA ASN A 79 -1.26 -1.19 7.95
C ASN A 79 -0.85 -2.56 8.52
N ARG A 80 -1.20 -3.66 7.86
CA ARG A 80 -0.93 -5.02 8.35
C ARG A 80 0.26 -5.69 7.70
N LYS A 81 0.52 -5.42 6.41
CA LYS A 81 1.55 -6.14 5.67
C LYS A 81 2.11 -5.31 4.53
N VAL A 82 3.28 -4.74 4.76
CA VAL A 82 4.03 -3.85 3.86
C VAL A 82 4.08 -4.33 2.38
N ASN A 83 4.12 -5.65 2.14
CA ASN A 83 4.21 -6.23 0.78
C ASN A 83 2.86 -6.73 0.21
N ALA A 84 1.72 -6.34 0.77
CA ALA A 84 0.42 -6.82 0.33
C ALA A 84 -0.12 -6.10 -0.92
N CYS A 85 0.21 -4.82 -1.11
CA CYS A 85 -0.28 -4.05 -2.26
C CYS A 85 0.12 -4.65 -3.62
N PRO A 86 1.38 -5.05 -3.89
CA PRO A 86 1.73 -5.69 -5.16
C PRO A 86 0.96 -7.00 -5.39
N MET A 87 0.70 -7.76 -4.33
CA MET A 87 -0.11 -8.97 -4.42
C MET A 87 -1.59 -8.68 -4.67
N ALA A 88 -2.15 -7.57 -4.15
CA ALA A 88 -3.52 -7.16 -4.42
C ALA A 88 -3.69 -6.72 -5.89
N ILE A 89 -2.71 -6.02 -6.46
CA ILE A 89 -2.66 -5.74 -7.91
C ILE A 89 -2.67 -7.06 -8.70
N ARG A 90 -1.86 -8.04 -8.29
CA ARG A 90 -1.84 -9.37 -8.91
C ARG A 90 -3.18 -10.10 -8.78
N VAL A 91 -3.87 -10.04 -7.64
CA VAL A 91 -5.21 -10.63 -7.48
C VAL A 91 -6.19 -10.00 -8.46
N ALA A 92 -6.25 -8.67 -8.54
CA ALA A 92 -7.14 -7.99 -9.48
C ALA A 92 -6.82 -8.32 -10.94
N TRP A 93 -5.53 -8.41 -11.29
CA TRP A 93 -5.07 -8.86 -12.61
C TRP A 93 -5.55 -10.28 -12.89
N HIS A 94 -5.24 -11.24 -12.03
CA HIS A 94 -5.57 -12.67 -12.24
C HIS A 94 -7.07 -12.93 -12.27
N ALA A 95 -7.85 -12.27 -11.39
CA ALA A 95 -9.30 -12.36 -11.38
C ALA A 95 -9.94 -11.84 -12.68
N SER A 96 -9.25 -10.94 -13.40
CA SER A 96 -9.76 -10.33 -14.63
C SER A 96 -9.15 -10.95 -15.89
N GLY A 97 -7.93 -11.48 -15.77
CA GLY A 97 -7.09 -11.97 -16.87
C GLY A 97 -7.53 -13.30 -17.48
N THR A 98 -8.56 -13.92 -16.93
CA THR A 98 -9.22 -15.10 -17.50
C THR A 98 -10.24 -14.74 -18.58
N TRP A 99 -10.48 -13.44 -18.83
CA TRP A 99 -11.46 -12.98 -19.82
C TRP A 99 -11.15 -13.52 -21.23
N ASP A 100 -12.22 -13.93 -21.91
CA ASP A 100 -12.23 -14.26 -23.33
C ASP A 100 -13.28 -13.39 -24.03
N GLU A 101 -12.83 -12.52 -24.93
CA GLU A 101 -13.71 -11.57 -25.62
C GLU A 101 -14.57 -12.24 -26.70
N GLU A 102 -14.15 -13.37 -27.28
CA GLU A 102 -14.96 -14.08 -28.26
C GLU A 102 -16.08 -14.88 -27.57
N GLN A 103 -15.72 -15.58 -26.50
CA GLN A 103 -16.65 -16.45 -25.78
C GLN A 103 -17.49 -15.70 -24.74
N GLN A 104 -17.09 -14.48 -24.37
CA GLN A 104 -17.68 -13.69 -23.29
C GLN A 104 -17.71 -14.48 -21.96
N THR A 105 -16.58 -15.13 -21.64
CA THR A 105 -16.39 -15.95 -20.44
C THR A 105 -15.21 -15.48 -19.59
N GLY A 106 -15.17 -15.88 -18.32
CA GLY A 106 -14.16 -15.45 -17.36
C GLY A 106 -14.32 -13.98 -16.96
N GLY A 107 -13.20 -13.36 -16.57
CA GLY A 107 -13.15 -11.94 -16.22
C GLY A 107 -13.56 -11.64 -14.78
N SER A 108 -13.64 -10.35 -14.49
CA SER A 108 -13.65 -9.80 -13.13
C SER A 108 -14.92 -10.05 -12.31
N ASN A 109 -16.03 -10.45 -12.94
CA ASN A 109 -17.30 -10.66 -12.28
C ASN A 109 -17.42 -12.10 -11.73
N GLY A 110 -18.12 -12.28 -10.62
CA GLY A 110 -18.35 -13.60 -10.03
C GLY A 110 -17.33 -14.03 -8.97
N ALA A 111 -16.14 -13.40 -8.93
CA ALA A 111 -15.04 -13.80 -8.04
C ALA A 111 -14.78 -15.32 -8.09
N THR A 112 -14.64 -15.85 -9.30
CA THR A 112 -14.63 -17.29 -9.60
C THR A 112 -13.38 -18.02 -9.10
N MET A 113 -12.29 -17.29 -8.81
CA MET A 113 -11.08 -17.80 -8.14
C MET A 113 -11.31 -18.43 -6.74
N ARG A 114 -12.54 -18.36 -6.23
CA ARG A 114 -13.02 -19.10 -5.04
C ARG A 114 -13.39 -20.56 -5.34
N PHE A 115 -13.51 -20.94 -6.61
CA PHE A 115 -14.04 -22.23 -7.06
C PHE A 115 -13.04 -22.96 -7.95
N GLU A 116 -13.13 -24.29 -7.98
CA GLU A 116 -12.33 -25.13 -8.86
C GLU A 116 -12.85 -25.07 -10.32
N PRO A 117 -11.96 -25.16 -11.32
CA PRO A 117 -10.52 -25.43 -11.23
C PRO A 117 -9.64 -24.18 -10.99
N GLU A 118 -10.20 -22.97 -11.10
CA GLU A 118 -9.44 -21.71 -11.07
C GLU A 118 -8.74 -21.49 -9.72
N HIS A 119 -9.35 -21.92 -8.62
CA HIS A 119 -8.79 -21.83 -7.28
C HIS A 119 -7.43 -22.54 -7.16
N SER A 120 -7.30 -23.72 -7.76
CA SER A 120 -6.07 -24.54 -7.73
C SER A 120 -5.14 -24.33 -8.92
N ASP A 121 -5.44 -23.39 -9.83
CA ASP A 121 -4.53 -23.04 -10.93
C ASP A 121 -3.15 -22.66 -10.35
N ALA A 122 -2.09 -23.30 -10.85
CA ALA A 122 -0.72 -23.03 -10.45
C ALA A 122 -0.33 -21.56 -10.65
N ALA A 123 -0.91 -20.89 -11.66
CA ALA A 123 -0.71 -19.46 -11.88
C ALA A 123 -1.24 -18.61 -10.71
N ASN A 124 -2.26 -19.08 -9.99
CA ASN A 124 -2.87 -18.41 -8.84
C ASN A 124 -2.17 -18.72 -7.50
N ALA A 125 -1.04 -19.46 -7.53
CA ALA A 125 -0.29 -19.80 -6.33
C ALA A 125 0.06 -18.58 -5.47
N GLY A 126 -0.35 -18.64 -4.20
CA GLY A 126 -0.10 -17.63 -3.17
C GLY A 126 -1.11 -16.47 -3.13
N LEU A 127 -2.09 -16.40 -4.03
CA LEU A 127 -3.08 -15.32 -4.06
C LEU A 127 -4.08 -15.38 -2.89
N PHE A 128 -4.34 -16.57 -2.34
CA PHE A 128 -5.21 -16.79 -1.17
C PHE A 128 -4.85 -15.92 0.05
N ILE A 129 -3.57 -15.54 0.20
CA ILE A 129 -3.10 -14.65 1.26
C ILE A 129 -3.82 -13.29 1.23
N ILE A 130 -4.07 -12.75 0.04
CA ILE A 130 -4.83 -11.49 -0.10
C ILE A 130 -6.31 -11.73 0.12
N HIS A 131 -6.84 -12.88 -0.29
CA HIS A 131 -8.24 -13.23 0.00
C HIS A 131 -8.48 -13.23 1.51
N ASP A 132 -7.58 -13.83 2.29
CA ASP A 132 -7.65 -13.87 3.76
C ASP A 132 -7.52 -12.48 4.40
N LEU A 133 -6.63 -11.63 3.89
CA LEU A 133 -6.47 -10.26 4.38
C LEU A 133 -7.74 -9.43 4.13
N LEU A 134 -8.34 -9.58 2.95
CA LEU A 134 -9.54 -8.84 2.55
C LEU A 134 -10.83 -9.44 3.13
N LEU A 135 -10.82 -10.68 3.63
CA LEU A 135 -12.00 -11.33 4.21
C LEU A 135 -12.61 -10.51 5.37
N ARG A 136 -11.77 -9.84 6.18
CA ARG A 136 -12.26 -8.96 7.25
C ARG A 136 -12.98 -7.72 6.73
N VAL A 137 -12.56 -7.21 5.57
CA VAL A 137 -13.23 -6.08 4.90
C VAL A 137 -14.58 -6.55 4.37
N LYS A 138 -14.61 -7.70 3.69
CA LYS A 138 -15.83 -8.35 3.19
C LYS A 138 -16.88 -8.60 4.28
N GLN A 139 -16.44 -8.96 5.48
CA GLN A 139 -17.33 -9.22 6.62
C GLN A 139 -17.96 -7.95 7.22
N ARG A 140 -17.36 -6.78 7.01
CA ARG A 140 -17.80 -5.51 7.60
C ARG A 140 -18.59 -4.63 6.64
N LEU A 141 -18.41 -4.84 5.33
CA LEU A 141 -19.03 -4.02 4.30
C LEU A 141 -19.87 -4.88 3.35
N PRO A 142 -21.02 -4.40 2.88
CA PRO A 142 -21.87 -5.08 1.90
C PRO A 142 -21.28 -4.99 0.48
N ILE A 143 -20.02 -5.36 0.30
CA ILE A 143 -19.30 -5.41 -0.99
C ILE A 143 -19.19 -6.85 -1.47
N SER A 144 -19.22 -7.11 -2.78
CA SER A 144 -18.91 -8.45 -3.33
C SER A 144 -17.40 -8.73 -3.22
N PHE A 145 -16.98 -10.01 -3.20
CA PHE A 145 -15.56 -10.34 -3.38
C PHE A 145 -15.04 -9.83 -4.72
N ALA A 146 -15.86 -9.87 -5.76
CA ALA A 146 -15.49 -9.41 -7.10
C ALA A 146 -15.12 -7.92 -7.11
N ASP A 147 -15.95 -7.05 -6.53
CA ASP A 147 -15.64 -5.64 -6.37
C ASP A 147 -14.51 -5.40 -5.38
N LEU A 148 -14.47 -6.15 -4.27
CA LEU A 148 -13.44 -5.98 -3.26
C LEU A 148 -12.04 -6.26 -3.81
N TRP A 149 -11.86 -7.33 -4.58
CA TRP A 149 -10.57 -7.70 -5.16
C TRP A 149 -10.10 -6.72 -6.23
N THR A 150 -11.00 -6.32 -7.12
CA THR A 150 -10.69 -5.37 -8.20
C THR A 150 -10.45 -3.95 -7.67
N LEU A 151 -11.27 -3.48 -6.73
CA LEU A 151 -11.06 -2.21 -6.02
C LEU A 151 -9.74 -2.25 -5.24
N ALA A 152 -9.42 -3.36 -4.56
CA ALA A 152 -8.17 -3.50 -3.83
C ALA A 152 -6.94 -3.41 -4.74
N GLY A 153 -6.98 -3.99 -5.94
CA GLY A 153 -5.93 -3.82 -6.93
C GLY A 153 -5.79 -2.38 -7.41
N CYS A 154 -6.90 -1.73 -7.77
CA CYS A 154 -6.91 -0.31 -8.19
C CYS A 154 -6.34 0.60 -7.10
N LYS A 155 -6.77 0.43 -5.86
CA LYS A 155 -6.29 1.20 -4.73
C LYS A 155 -4.86 0.87 -4.33
N ALA A 156 -4.42 -0.37 -4.47
CA ALA A 156 -3.03 -0.73 -4.27
C ALA A 156 -2.07 -0.02 -5.24
N VAL A 157 -2.48 0.25 -6.49
CA VAL A 157 -1.70 1.10 -7.42
C VAL A 157 -1.54 2.50 -6.84
N GLU A 158 -2.64 3.13 -6.42
CA GLU A 158 -2.63 4.46 -5.80
C GLU A 158 -1.77 4.48 -4.52
N PHE A 159 -1.93 3.50 -3.64
CA PHE A 159 -1.21 3.38 -2.36
C PHE A 159 0.31 3.29 -2.53
N LEU A 160 0.77 2.79 -3.68
CA LEU A 160 2.19 2.67 -4.01
C LEU A 160 2.71 3.89 -4.82
N GLY A 161 1.91 4.94 -4.98
CA GLY A 161 2.29 6.18 -5.69
C GLY A 161 2.00 6.16 -7.19
N GLY A 162 1.23 5.18 -7.67
CA GLY A 162 0.83 5.06 -9.07
C GLY A 162 -0.39 5.92 -9.43
N PRO A 163 -0.86 5.85 -10.68
CA PRO A 163 -2.02 6.63 -11.13
C PRO A 163 -3.33 6.15 -10.49
N ARG A 164 -4.30 7.06 -10.37
CA ARG A 164 -5.68 6.72 -10.00
C ARG A 164 -6.33 5.94 -11.14
N VAL A 165 -6.78 4.73 -10.83
CA VAL A 165 -7.51 3.87 -11.76
C VAL A 165 -9.00 4.10 -11.59
N ASP A 166 -9.69 4.42 -12.68
CA ASP A 166 -11.14 4.56 -12.65
C ASP A 166 -11.80 3.20 -12.38
N PHE A 167 -12.65 3.18 -11.37
CA PHE A 167 -13.33 1.99 -10.87
C PHE A 167 -14.80 2.30 -10.65
N LYS A 168 -15.66 1.37 -11.07
CA LYS A 168 -17.10 1.41 -10.82
C LYS A 168 -17.53 0.11 -10.15
N PRO A 169 -18.21 0.17 -8.99
CA PRO A 169 -18.73 -1.02 -8.32
C PRO A 169 -19.96 -1.57 -9.04
N GLY A 170 -20.37 -2.77 -8.64
CA GLY A 170 -21.54 -3.47 -9.15
C GLY A 170 -21.22 -4.86 -9.72
N ARG A 171 -20.03 -5.40 -9.46
CA ARG A 171 -19.77 -6.83 -9.68
C ARG A 171 -20.49 -7.63 -8.61
N THR A 172 -20.93 -8.83 -8.98
CA THR A 172 -21.63 -9.76 -8.10
C THR A 172 -20.77 -10.99 -7.83
N ASP A 173 -20.97 -11.63 -6.68
CA ASP A 173 -20.33 -12.91 -6.39
C ASP A 173 -21.14 -14.08 -6.98
N ALA A 174 -20.46 -14.98 -7.67
CA ALA A 174 -21.05 -16.23 -8.09
C ALA A 174 -21.26 -17.17 -6.89
N THR A 175 -22.25 -18.04 -6.98
CA THR A 175 -22.50 -19.15 -6.07
C THR A 175 -21.96 -20.45 -6.68
N PRO A 176 -21.73 -21.51 -5.90
CA PRO A 176 -21.32 -22.81 -6.45
C PRO A 176 -22.23 -23.33 -7.58
N GLU A 177 -23.50 -22.95 -7.58
CA GLU A 177 -24.50 -23.39 -8.55
C GLU A 177 -24.48 -22.59 -9.87
N ASN A 178 -24.02 -21.34 -9.84
CA ASN A 178 -24.03 -20.45 -11.01
C ASN A 178 -22.64 -20.00 -11.49
N ALA A 179 -21.58 -20.41 -10.80
CA ALA A 179 -20.21 -20.07 -11.13
C ALA A 179 -19.81 -20.62 -12.50
N ARG A 180 -19.53 -19.71 -13.44
CA ARG A 180 -18.93 -20.02 -14.74
C ARG A 180 -17.42 -19.95 -14.61
N VAL A 181 -16.85 -20.94 -13.93
CA VAL A 181 -15.41 -20.97 -13.64
C VAL A 181 -14.62 -21.21 -14.93
N PRO A 182 -13.67 -20.33 -15.29
CA PRO A 182 -12.84 -20.52 -16.47
C PRO A 182 -11.92 -21.75 -16.34
N PRO A 183 -11.54 -22.40 -17.46
CA PRO A 183 -10.51 -23.43 -17.44
C PRO A 183 -9.14 -22.84 -17.08
N ASN A 184 -8.27 -23.68 -16.52
CA ASN A 184 -6.89 -23.29 -16.21
C ASN A 184 -6.08 -23.07 -17.50
N GLY A 185 -5.00 -22.29 -17.38
CA GLY A 185 -4.07 -22.02 -18.50
C GLY A 185 -4.43 -20.81 -19.36
N LEU A 186 -5.42 -20.01 -18.96
CA LEU A 186 -5.75 -18.74 -19.63
C LEU A 186 -4.81 -17.59 -19.24
N LEU A 187 -4.06 -17.74 -18.15
CA LEU A 187 -3.10 -16.76 -17.64
C LEU A 187 -1.72 -16.91 -18.33
N PRO A 188 -0.93 -15.83 -18.44
CA PRO A 188 0.31 -15.87 -19.21
C PRO A 188 1.41 -16.71 -18.54
N ASP A 189 2.14 -17.49 -19.34
CA ASP A 189 3.35 -18.20 -18.94
C ASP A 189 4.58 -17.28 -19.09
N ALA A 190 5.26 -17.04 -17.97
CA ALA A 190 6.44 -16.20 -17.89
C ALA A 190 7.62 -16.65 -18.75
N SER A 191 7.68 -17.95 -19.12
CA SER A 191 8.78 -18.55 -19.89
C SER A 191 8.73 -18.25 -21.39
N GLN A 192 7.62 -17.70 -21.87
CA GLN A 192 7.33 -17.48 -23.29
C GLN A 192 7.79 -16.10 -23.80
N GLY A 193 7.60 -15.86 -25.10
CA GLY A 193 7.97 -14.61 -25.78
C GLY A 193 6.78 -13.73 -26.18
N ALA A 194 7.03 -12.77 -27.06
CA ALA A 194 6.05 -11.74 -27.45
C ALA A 194 4.80 -12.29 -28.16
N ALA A 195 4.93 -13.37 -28.95
CA ALA A 195 3.78 -14.02 -29.59
C ALA A 195 2.76 -14.51 -28.55
N HIS A 196 3.24 -15.19 -27.50
CA HIS A 196 2.41 -15.65 -26.39
C HIS A 196 1.73 -14.50 -25.65
N LEU A 197 2.44 -13.38 -25.42
CA LEU A 197 1.83 -12.19 -24.84
C LEU A 197 0.68 -11.66 -25.72
N ARG A 198 0.86 -11.59 -27.04
CA ARG A 198 -0.20 -11.19 -27.96
C ARG A 198 -1.36 -12.18 -28.01
N ASP A 199 -1.11 -13.48 -27.92
CA ASP A 199 -2.17 -14.49 -27.90
C ASP A 199 -3.05 -14.33 -26.64
N VAL A 200 -2.44 -14.24 -25.46
CA VAL A 200 -3.15 -14.11 -24.19
C VAL A 200 -3.90 -12.77 -24.10
N PHE A 201 -3.22 -11.67 -24.40
CA PHE A 201 -3.81 -10.33 -24.24
C PHE A 201 -4.72 -9.96 -25.41
N GLY A 202 -4.45 -10.47 -26.60
CA GLY A 202 -5.31 -10.34 -27.78
C GLY A 202 -6.65 -11.04 -27.59
N ARG A 203 -6.68 -12.22 -26.95
CA ARG A 203 -7.93 -12.87 -26.50
C ARG A 203 -8.79 -11.95 -25.63
N MET A 204 -8.14 -11.08 -24.85
CA MET A 204 -8.82 -10.10 -24.00
C MET A 204 -9.15 -8.78 -24.71
N GLY A 205 -8.71 -8.60 -25.96
CA GLY A 205 -8.93 -7.39 -26.76
C GLY A 205 -7.93 -6.26 -26.52
N PHE A 206 -6.75 -6.54 -25.96
CA PHE A 206 -5.72 -5.53 -25.71
C PHE A 206 -4.78 -5.35 -26.90
N SER A 207 -4.45 -4.10 -27.18
CA SER A 207 -3.44 -3.71 -28.16
C SER A 207 -2.02 -3.86 -27.61
N ASP A 208 -1.02 -3.86 -28.49
CA ASP A 208 0.40 -3.89 -28.12
C ASP A 208 0.78 -2.82 -27.08
N ARG A 209 0.20 -1.62 -27.19
CA ARG A 209 0.44 -0.53 -26.23
C ARG A 209 -0.12 -0.81 -24.84
N GLU A 210 -1.29 -1.43 -24.78
CA GLU A 210 -1.92 -1.81 -23.51
C GLU A 210 -1.21 -3.01 -22.89
N ILE A 211 -0.73 -3.97 -23.68
CA ILE A 211 0.12 -5.08 -23.22
C ILE A 211 1.34 -4.53 -22.50
N VAL A 212 2.12 -3.67 -23.18
CA VAL A 212 3.34 -3.08 -22.62
C VAL A 212 3.02 -2.24 -21.38
N ALA A 213 1.92 -1.47 -21.38
CA ALA A 213 1.51 -0.69 -20.22
C ALA A 213 1.22 -1.61 -19.02
N LEU A 214 0.39 -2.64 -19.20
CA LEU A 214 0.01 -3.58 -18.14
C LEU A 214 1.21 -4.35 -17.57
N SER A 215 2.17 -4.73 -18.42
CA SER A 215 3.43 -5.33 -17.97
C SER A 215 4.22 -4.42 -17.01
N GLY A 216 4.03 -3.10 -17.10
CA GLY A 216 4.64 -2.13 -16.18
C GLY A 216 4.25 -2.31 -14.71
N ALA A 217 3.19 -3.05 -14.39
CA ALA A 217 2.87 -3.43 -13.00
C ALA A 217 4.01 -4.22 -12.33
N HIS A 218 4.90 -4.87 -13.09
CA HIS A 218 6.12 -5.50 -12.56
C HIS A 218 7.10 -4.50 -11.93
N THR A 219 6.89 -3.19 -12.05
CA THR A 219 7.64 -2.19 -11.28
C THR A 219 7.51 -2.37 -9.76
N VAL A 220 6.47 -3.06 -9.29
CA VAL A 220 6.26 -3.39 -7.88
C VAL A 220 6.26 -4.91 -7.64
N GLY A 221 6.60 -5.30 -6.43
CA GLY A 221 6.61 -6.69 -5.98
C GLY A 221 7.85 -7.47 -6.43
N ARG A 222 7.71 -8.80 -6.40
CA ARG A 222 8.80 -9.74 -6.72
C ARG A 222 8.27 -11.13 -7.06
N CYS A 223 9.08 -11.88 -7.79
CA CYS A 223 8.93 -13.31 -7.93
C CYS A 223 9.28 -14.05 -6.62
N HIS A 224 8.68 -15.23 -6.44
CA HIS A 224 8.94 -16.13 -5.30
C HIS A 224 9.08 -17.56 -5.79
N LYS A 225 10.24 -18.19 -5.51
CA LYS A 225 10.57 -19.53 -6.01
C LYS A 225 9.50 -20.58 -5.71
N VAL A 226 8.91 -20.52 -4.51
CA VAL A 226 7.87 -21.47 -4.05
C VAL A 226 6.49 -21.26 -4.68
N ARG A 227 6.27 -20.18 -5.45
CA ARG A 227 4.99 -19.87 -6.10
C ARG A 227 5.06 -20.01 -7.60
N SER A 228 6.08 -19.38 -8.20
CA SER A 228 6.22 -19.27 -9.66
C SER A 228 7.45 -19.99 -10.20
N GLY A 229 8.28 -20.57 -9.35
CA GLY A 229 9.61 -21.07 -9.73
C GLY A 229 10.66 -19.98 -9.88
N TYR A 230 10.29 -18.78 -10.35
CA TYR A 230 11.15 -17.58 -10.45
C TYR A 230 11.41 -16.91 -9.08
N ASP A 231 12.51 -16.15 -8.94
CA ASP A 231 12.82 -15.41 -7.71
C ASP A 231 13.50 -14.06 -7.97
N GLY A 232 13.20 -13.07 -7.12
CA GLY A 232 13.81 -11.74 -7.17
C GLY A 232 12.82 -10.62 -7.55
N PRO A 233 13.14 -9.36 -7.21
CA PRO A 233 12.39 -8.19 -7.64
C PRO A 233 12.81 -7.72 -9.05
N TRP A 234 11.94 -7.00 -9.75
CA TRP A 234 12.27 -6.35 -11.03
C TRP A 234 12.95 -4.99 -10.88
N THR A 235 12.70 -4.33 -9.75
CA THR A 235 13.15 -2.97 -9.44
C THR A 235 13.84 -2.91 -8.09
N SER A 236 14.63 -1.85 -7.89
CA SER A 236 15.33 -1.61 -6.63
C SER A 236 14.37 -1.28 -5.48
N ASN A 237 13.21 -0.67 -5.78
CA ASN A 237 12.15 -0.42 -4.81
C ASN A 237 10.83 -1.12 -5.21
N PRO A 238 10.60 -2.36 -4.74
CA PRO A 238 9.41 -3.13 -5.12
C PRO A 238 8.11 -2.62 -4.49
N LEU A 239 8.13 -1.49 -3.78
CA LEU A 239 6.96 -0.87 -3.13
C LEU A 239 6.69 0.54 -3.64
N ARG A 240 7.27 0.90 -4.79
CA ARG A 240 7.01 2.16 -5.46
C ARG A 240 6.52 1.90 -6.88
N PHE A 241 5.34 2.42 -7.19
CA PHE A 241 4.79 2.36 -8.53
C PHE A 241 5.32 3.54 -9.33
N ASP A 242 6.29 3.30 -10.21
CA ASP A 242 6.90 4.28 -11.11
C ASP A 242 7.32 3.61 -12.43
N ASN A 243 8.10 4.28 -13.28
CA ASN A 243 8.56 3.71 -14.54
C ASN A 243 9.94 3.01 -14.46
N GLU A 244 10.44 2.68 -13.25
CA GLU A 244 11.76 2.05 -13.08
C GLU A 244 11.85 0.72 -13.83
N TYR A 245 10.78 -0.08 -13.88
CA TYR A 245 10.72 -1.31 -14.67
C TYR A 245 11.15 -1.12 -16.13
N PHE A 246 10.59 -0.11 -16.81
CA PHE A 246 10.93 0.18 -18.21
C PHE A 246 12.34 0.77 -18.33
N ARG A 247 12.74 1.65 -17.40
CA ARG A 247 14.12 2.18 -17.36
C ARG A 247 15.14 1.05 -17.21
N ASN A 248 14.85 0.05 -16.39
CA ASN A 248 15.71 -1.11 -16.18
C ASN A 248 15.75 -2.00 -17.43
N LEU A 249 14.62 -2.25 -18.08
CA LEU A 249 14.58 -3.01 -19.34
C LEU A 249 15.46 -2.39 -20.45
N VAL A 250 15.50 -1.06 -20.53
CA VAL A 250 16.24 -0.34 -21.59
C VAL A 250 17.72 -0.11 -21.21
N ASN A 251 17.99 0.30 -19.98
CA ASN A 251 19.30 0.85 -19.61
C ASN A 251 20.21 -0.14 -18.86
N VAL A 252 19.65 -1.20 -18.28
CA VAL A 252 20.43 -2.20 -17.54
C VAL A 252 20.94 -3.26 -18.50
N THR A 253 22.19 -3.68 -18.33
CA THR A 253 22.73 -4.83 -19.06
C THR A 253 22.31 -6.12 -18.35
N TRP A 254 21.60 -6.98 -19.07
CA TRP A 254 21.07 -8.24 -18.56
C TRP A 254 21.91 -9.42 -19.00
N LYS A 255 22.14 -10.38 -18.09
CA LYS A 255 22.72 -11.68 -18.39
C LYS A 255 21.76 -12.79 -17.97
N LEU A 256 21.93 -13.98 -18.55
CA LEU A 256 21.23 -15.16 -18.06
C LEU A 256 21.71 -15.47 -16.64
N ARG A 257 20.77 -15.69 -15.71
CA ARG A 257 21.06 -16.06 -14.33
C ARG A 257 21.46 -17.53 -14.29
N GLU A 258 22.59 -17.84 -13.65
CA GLU A 258 23.02 -19.21 -13.38
C GLU A 258 22.51 -19.64 -12.01
N TRP A 259 21.47 -20.48 -11.99
CA TRP A 259 20.80 -20.92 -10.75
C TRP A 259 19.95 -22.17 -11.00
N ASP A 260 19.32 -22.71 -9.96
CA ASP A 260 18.55 -23.95 -9.98
C ASP A 260 17.05 -23.75 -10.30
N GLY A 261 16.68 -22.57 -10.81
CA GLY A 261 15.32 -22.24 -11.22
C GLY A 261 15.14 -22.16 -12.74
N PRO A 262 13.95 -21.76 -13.21
CA PRO A 262 13.67 -21.57 -14.63
C PRO A 262 14.54 -20.45 -15.23
N LYS A 263 14.60 -20.43 -16.57
CA LYS A 263 15.34 -19.42 -17.35
C LYS A 263 14.93 -18.00 -16.91
N GLN A 264 15.84 -17.29 -16.27
CA GLN A 264 15.61 -15.94 -15.75
C GLN A 264 16.86 -15.10 -16.03
N TYR A 265 16.68 -13.79 -16.18
CA TYR A 265 17.76 -12.85 -16.38
C TYR A 265 18.04 -12.10 -15.09
N THR A 266 19.29 -11.70 -14.88
CA THR A 266 19.72 -10.84 -13.77
C THR A 266 20.62 -9.73 -14.29
N ASP A 267 20.66 -8.62 -13.58
CA ASP A 267 21.51 -7.49 -13.95
C ASP A 267 22.98 -7.86 -13.77
N VAL A 268 23.84 -7.38 -14.67
CA VAL A 268 25.28 -7.72 -14.65
C VAL A 268 26.01 -7.07 -13.48
N GLU A 269 25.56 -5.90 -13.01
CA GLU A 269 26.31 -5.07 -12.07
C GLU A 269 26.14 -5.51 -10.61
N THR A 270 24.90 -5.78 -10.19
CA THR A 270 24.57 -6.10 -8.79
C THR A 270 24.07 -7.52 -8.60
N GLU A 271 23.56 -8.16 -9.65
CA GLU A 271 22.89 -9.47 -9.61
C GLU A 271 21.73 -9.53 -8.60
N THR A 272 21.05 -8.40 -8.38
CA THR A 272 19.95 -8.29 -7.41
C THR A 272 18.58 -8.23 -8.07
N LEU A 273 18.51 -7.76 -9.31
CA LEU A 273 17.28 -7.61 -10.07
C LEU A 273 17.04 -8.84 -10.93
N CYS A 274 15.78 -9.01 -11.32
CA CYS A 274 15.37 -10.08 -12.21
C CYS A 274 14.46 -9.61 -13.34
N MET A 275 14.60 -10.26 -14.49
CA MET A 275 13.65 -10.17 -15.59
C MET A 275 13.27 -11.58 -16.07
N LEU A 276 12.00 -11.77 -16.39
CA LEU A 276 11.46 -12.99 -16.96
C LEU A 276 11.68 -13.02 -18.48
N PRO A 277 11.63 -14.19 -19.14
CA PRO A 277 11.66 -14.27 -20.60
C PRO A 277 10.58 -13.38 -21.27
N THR A 278 9.38 -13.34 -20.70
CA THR A 278 8.30 -12.44 -21.14
C THR A 278 8.61 -10.96 -20.96
N ASP A 279 9.32 -10.56 -19.88
CA ASP A 279 9.76 -9.17 -19.71
C ASP A 279 10.80 -8.79 -20.76
N MET A 280 11.78 -9.67 -21.00
CA MET A 280 12.81 -9.46 -22.02
C MET A 280 12.21 -9.44 -23.44
N ALA A 281 11.09 -10.13 -23.66
CA ALA A 281 10.39 -10.09 -24.94
C ALA A 281 9.90 -8.68 -25.31
N LEU A 282 9.63 -7.80 -24.33
CA LEU A 282 9.17 -6.44 -24.57
C LEU A 282 10.24 -5.56 -25.26
N VAL A 283 11.53 -5.83 -25.02
CA VAL A 283 12.65 -5.10 -25.66
C VAL A 283 13.24 -5.83 -26.86
N GLN A 284 12.92 -7.12 -27.02
CA GLN A 284 13.33 -7.93 -28.17
C GLN A 284 12.35 -7.81 -29.35
N ASP A 285 11.06 -7.62 -29.07
CA ASP A 285 10.05 -7.45 -30.10
C ASP A 285 10.06 -6.02 -30.68
N PRO A 286 10.11 -5.87 -32.02
CA PRO A 286 10.27 -4.57 -32.66
C PRO A 286 9.04 -3.65 -32.54
N LEU A 287 7.85 -4.18 -32.20
CA LEU A 287 6.64 -3.38 -32.03
C LEU A 287 6.44 -2.99 -30.56
N PHE A 288 6.83 -3.84 -29.61
CA PHE A 288 6.80 -3.49 -28.19
C PHE A 288 7.92 -2.52 -27.81
N ARG A 289 9.13 -2.71 -28.33
CA ARG A 289 10.31 -1.95 -27.91
C ARG A 289 10.14 -0.42 -27.96
N PRO A 290 9.59 0.20 -29.03
CA PRO A 290 9.40 1.64 -29.06
C PRO A 290 8.50 2.16 -27.93
N ILE A 291 7.52 1.35 -27.51
CA ILE A 291 6.58 1.69 -26.44
C ILE A 291 7.27 1.57 -25.07
N VAL A 292 8.12 0.56 -24.89
CA VAL A 292 8.98 0.41 -23.70
C VAL A 292 9.91 1.62 -23.56
N GLU A 293 10.56 2.02 -24.66
CA GLU A 293 11.47 3.17 -24.69
C GLU A 293 10.72 4.48 -24.38
N GLU A 294 9.49 4.65 -24.90
CA GLU A 294 8.62 5.78 -24.54
C GLU A 294 8.32 5.82 -23.04
N TYR A 295 7.84 4.72 -22.45
CA TYR A 295 7.50 4.66 -21.02
C TYR A 295 8.73 4.80 -20.12
N ALA A 296 9.90 4.34 -20.55
CA ALA A 296 11.15 4.56 -19.84
C ALA A 296 11.52 6.06 -19.79
N ALA A 297 11.22 6.82 -20.85
CA ALA A 297 11.48 8.25 -20.93
C ALA A 297 10.37 9.12 -20.32
N ASP A 298 9.12 8.67 -20.35
CA ASP A 298 7.94 9.44 -19.93
C ASP A 298 7.04 8.62 -18.98
N GLN A 299 7.22 8.86 -17.67
CA GLN A 299 6.39 8.25 -16.63
C GLN A 299 4.93 8.70 -16.73
N ALA A 300 4.63 9.93 -17.18
CA ALA A 300 3.27 10.40 -17.28
C ALA A 300 2.52 9.67 -18.42
N ALA A 301 3.20 9.38 -19.53
CA ALA A 301 2.66 8.53 -20.59
C ALA A 301 2.37 7.11 -20.08
N PHE A 302 3.31 6.50 -19.35
CA PHE A 302 3.09 5.20 -18.71
C PHE A 302 1.88 5.23 -17.77
N PHE A 303 1.80 6.20 -16.87
CA PHE A 303 0.73 6.30 -15.88
C PHE A 303 -0.65 6.46 -16.51
N ARG A 304 -0.76 7.32 -17.53
CA ARG A 304 -2.00 7.52 -18.28
C ARG A 304 -2.47 6.21 -18.91
N ASP A 305 -1.57 5.53 -19.61
CA ASP A 305 -1.94 4.36 -20.40
C ASP A 305 -2.12 3.11 -19.53
N PHE A 306 -1.34 2.97 -18.45
CA PHE A 306 -1.54 1.94 -17.44
C PHE A 306 -2.89 2.09 -16.75
N SER A 307 -3.25 3.31 -16.32
CA SER A 307 -4.53 3.56 -15.68
C SER A 307 -5.71 3.18 -16.58
N ALA A 308 -5.66 3.58 -17.85
CA ALA A 308 -6.69 3.24 -18.82
C ALA A 308 -6.76 1.73 -19.09
N ALA A 309 -5.62 1.08 -19.32
CA ALA A 309 -5.57 -0.36 -19.61
C ALA A 309 -5.98 -1.21 -18.39
N PHE A 310 -5.52 -0.86 -17.19
CA PHE A 310 -5.85 -1.59 -15.96
C PHE A 310 -7.30 -1.38 -15.56
N GLY A 311 -7.85 -0.17 -15.70
CA GLY A 311 -9.27 0.11 -15.51
C GLY A 311 -10.15 -0.69 -16.48
N ARG A 312 -9.76 -0.76 -17.76
CA ARG A 312 -10.44 -1.59 -18.77
C ARG A 312 -10.36 -3.08 -18.43
N LEU A 313 -9.19 -3.57 -18.01
CA LEU A 313 -9.00 -4.95 -17.58
C LEU A 313 -9.93 -5.33 -16.45
N VAL A 314 -9.90 -4.59 -15.33
CA VAL A 314 -10.71 -4.94 -14.16
C VAL A 314 -12.20 -4.81 -14.43
N SER A 315 -12.59 -4.24 -15.57
CA SER A 315 -13.97 -4.09 -16.03
C SER A 315 -14.40 -5.16 -17.04
N LYS A 316 -13.48 -6.00 -17.53
CA LYS A 316 -13.82 -7.12 -18.41
C LYS A 316 -14.72 -8.13 -17.68
N GLY A 317 -15.83 -8.51 -18.31
CA GLY A 317 -16.85 -9.40 -17.74
C GLY A 317 -17.80 -8.75 -16.73
N CYS A 318 -17.68 -7.45 -16.48
CA CYS A 318 -18.58 -6.72 -15.59
C CYS A 318 -19.98 -6.51 -16.19
N PRO A 319 -21.03 -6.42 -15.34
CA PRO A 319 -22.33 -5.90 -15.75
C PRO A 319 -22.20 -4.53 -16.43
N ALA A 320 -23.13 -4.19 -17.33
CA ALA A 320 -23.06 -2.99 -18.16
C ALA A 320 -23.01 -1.71 -17.31
N GLU A 321 -23.76 -1.69 -16.21
CA GLU A 321 -23.79 -0.63 -15.22
C GLU A 321 -22.45 -0.44 -14.49
N SER A 322 -21.61 -1.48 -14.46
CA SER A 322 -20.31 -1.53 -13.77
C SER A 322 -19.13 -1.35 -14.74
N GLN A 323 -19.42 -1.16 -16.03
CA GLN A 323 -18.41 -0.71 -17.00
C GLN A 323 -18.07 0.76 -16.70
N PRO A 324 -16.78 1.15 -16.69
CA PRO A 324 -16.39 2.55 -16.65
C PRO A 324 -16.97 3.24 -17.89
N ASP A 325 -17.39 4.49 -17.75
CA ASP A 325 -17.91 5.27 -18.87
C ASP A 325 -16.90 5.20 -20.02
N ALA A 326 -17.39 4.95 -21.25
CA ALA A 326 -16.54 4.77 -22.42
C ALA A 326 -15.47 5.88 -22.46
N PRO A 327 -14.20 5.56 -22.79
CA PRO A 327 -13.16 6.56 -22.83
C PRO A 327 -13.63 7.68 -23.78
N PRO A 328 -13.67 8.94 -23.33
CA PRO A 328 -14.09 10.01 -24.21
C PRO A 328 -13.13 10.04 -25.41
N PRO A 329 -13.63 10.36 -26.62
CA PRO A 329 -12.76 10.56 -27.77
C PRO A 329 -11.63 11.54 -27.40
N LYS A 330 -10.42 11.27 -27.91
CA LYS A 330 -9.19 12.04 -27.62
C LYS A 330 -9.46 13.56 -27.69
N CYS A 331 -9.51 14.20 -26.51
CA CYS A 331 -9.48 15.64 -26.13
C CYS A 331 -10.17 16.69 -27.05
N PRO A 332 -10.85 17.74 -26.52
CA PRO A 332 -10.57 18.39 -25.24
C PRO A 332 -11.78 18.63 -24.32
N LEU A 333 -11.51 18.61 -23.01
CA LEU A 333 -12.18 19.37 -21.94
C LEU A 333 -13.72 19.31 -21.84
N ALA A 334 -14.21 18.62 -20.81
CA ALA A 334 -15.20 19.15 -19.86
C ALA A 334 -15.41 18.17 -18.68
N ARG A 335 -14.41 18.03 -17.80
CA ARG A 335 -14.65 17.44 -16.46
C ARG A 335 -15.52 18.46 -15.72
N LYS A 336 -16.69 18.05 -15.20
CA LYS A 336 -17.60 18.90 -14.39
C LYS A 336 -16.76 19.81 -13.50
N SER A 337 -16.98 21.12 -13.59
CA SER A 337 -16.19 22.18 -12.94
C SER A 337 -15.77 21.80 -11.52
N ARG A 338 -14.57 21.23 -11.37
CA ARG A 338 -13.94 20.94 -10.08
C ARG A 338 -13.40 22.28 -9.58
N THR A 339 -13.72 22.66 -8.34
CA THR A 339 -13.25 23.95 -7.81
C THR A 339 -11.73 24.00 -7.81
N ALA A 340 -11.16 25.21 -7.84
CA ALA A 340 -9.72 25.38 -7.85
C ALA A 340 -9.08 24.77 -6.59
N GLU A 341 -9.74 24.87 -5.43
CA GLU A 341 -9.30 24.26 -4.17
C GLU A 341 -9.32 22.73 -4.25
N ALA A 342 -10.33 22.13 -4.88
CA ALA A 342 -10.40 20.68 -5.07
C ALA A 342 -9.28 20.18 -6.00
N SER A 343 -8.98 20.92 -7.06
CA SER A 343 -7.85 20.60 -7.95
C SER A 343 -6.51 20.81 -7.23
N PHE A 344 -6.38 21.87 -6.44
CA PHE A 344 -5.18 22.16 -5.66
C PHE A 344 -4.87 21.05 -4.64
N ARG A 345 -5.89 20.57 -3.91
CA ARG A 345 -5.78 19.41 -3.01
C ARG A 345 -5.41 18.12 -3.72
N GLU A 346 -6.01 17.86 -4.88
CA GLU A 346 -5.71 16.68 -5.69
C GLU A 346 -4.23 16.68 -6.14
N TRP A 347 -3.71 17.81 -6.61
CA TRP A 347 -2.29 17.90 -6.98
C TRP A 347 -1.35 17.77 -5.78
N ALA A 348 -1.75 18.23 -4.60
CA ALA A 348 -1.00 18.02 -3.36
C ALA A 348 -0.94 16.54 -2.97
N MET A 349 -2.04 15.81 -3.17
CA MET A 349 -2.11 14.35 -3.00
C MET A 349 -1.10 13.61 -3.90
N HIS A 350 -0.87 14.11 -5.11
CA HIS A 350 0.04 13.49 -6.10
C HIS A 350 1.46 14.06 -6.08
N GLY A 351 1.78 14.96 -5.15
CA GLY A 351 3.12 15.55 -5.08
C GLY A 351 3.46 16.46 -6.26
N SER A 352 2.46 16.88 -7.05
CA SER A 352 2.63 17.58 -8.32
C SER A 352 2.75 19.09 -8.11
N LEU A 353 3.88 19.52 -7.57
CA LEU A 353 4.13 20.92 -7.17
C LEU A 353 3.90 21.92 -8.31
N GLU A 354 4.38 21.64 -9.52
CA GLU A 354 4.19 22.55 -10.67
C GLU A 354 2.72 22.76 -11.01
N GLN A 355 1.90 21.70 -10.90
CA GLN A 355 0.47 21.80 -11.17
C GLN A 355 -0.26 22.55 -10.06
N MET A 356 0.17 22.39 -8.80
CA MET A 356 -0.34 23.20 -7.69
C MET A 356 -0.05 24.69 -7.90
N GLN A 357 1.17 25.02 -8.36
CA GLN A 357 1.56 26.39 -8.67
C GLN A 357 0.71 26.96 -9.81
N ARG A 358 0.49 26.20 -10.89
CA ARG A 358 -0.39 26.62 -11.99
C ARG A 358 -1.83 26.86 -11.53
N VAL A 359 -2.42 25.94 -10.76
CA VAL A 359 -3.77 26.12 -10.22
C VAL A 359 -3.87 27.36 -9.33
N LEU A 360 -2.84 27.62 -8.53
CA LEU A 360 -2.77 28.80 -7.70
C LEU A 360 -2.68 30.08 -8.53
N ASP A 361 -1.83 30.11 -9.56
CA ASP A 361 -1.68 31.24 -10.48
C ASP A 361 -2.99 31.53 -11.23
N ASP A 362 -3.62 30.48 -11.79
CA ASP A 362 -4.89 30.56 -12.52
C ASP A 362 -6.04 31.03 -11.62
N ALA A 363 -6.03 30.67 -10.33
CA ALA A 363 -7.02 31.13 -9.36
C ALA A 363 -6.82 32.60 -8.94
N GLY A 364 -5.71 33.25 -9.32
CA GLY A 364 -5.37 34.62 -8.93
C GLY A 364 -4.51 34.71 -7.66
N GLY A 365 -3.78 33.64 -7.33
CA GLY A 365 -2.82 33.55 -6.23
C GLY A 365 -3.46 33.31 -4.86
N LEU A 366 -2.61 33.38 -3.83
CA LEU A 366 -2.98 33.12 -2.42
C LEU A 366 -4.07 34.04 -1.85
N ARG A 367 -4.41 35.13 -2.55
CA ARG A 367 -5.51 36.03 -2.16
C ARG A 367 -6.89 35.50 -2.51
N LYS A 368 -6.97 34.54 -3.43
CA LYS A 368 -8.24 34.04 -3.97
C LYS A 368 -8.45 32.55 -3.73
N LEU A 369 -7.38 31.76 -3.72
CA LEU A 369 -7.46 30.33 -3.42
C LEU A 369 -7.24 30.09 -1.94
N ASP A 370 -8.20 29.45 -1.29
CA ASP A 370 -8.03 28.97 0.09
C ASP A 370 -7.17 27.70 0.09
N VAL A 371 -5.91 27.85 0.49
CA VAL A 371 -4.93 26.75 0.58
C VAL A 371 -5.25 25.76 1.69
N ASN A 372 -6.02 26.19 2.69
CA ASN A 372 -6.51 25.35 3.79
C ASN A 372 -7.89 24.78 3.48
N GLY A 373 -8.46 25.07 2.30
CA GLY A 373 -9.78 24.60 1.91
C GLY A 373 -9.90 23.09 2.11
N ALA A 374 -10.82 22.68 2.97
CA ALA A 374 -11.00 21.29 3.38
C ALA A 374 -11.86 20.49 2.40
N GLU A 375 -11.58 19.20 2.26
CA GLU A 375 -12.43 18.27 1.50
C GLU A 375 -13.73 17.99 2.25
N ALA A 376 -14.88 18.19 1.60
CA ALA A 376 -16.20 18.13 2.24
C ALA A 376 -16.53 16.81 2.94
N GLY A 377 -15.97 15.68 2.49
CA GLY A 377 -16.23 14.35 3.07
C GLY A 377 -15.29 13.95 4.20
N SER A 378 -14.12 14.57 4.31
CA SER A 378 -13.07 14.11 5.24
C SER A 378 -12.48 15.21 6.11
N GLY A 379 -12.69 16.49 5.79
CA GLY A 379 -12.03 17.62 6.42
C GLY A 379 -10.57 17.80 5.99
N ARG A 380 -10.05 16.95 5.09
CA ARG A 380 -8.61 16.93 4.79
C ARG A 380 -8.20 18.06 3.86
N THR A 381 -7.19 18.82 4.26
CA THR A 381 -6.57 19.89 3.49
C THR A 381 -5.49 19.37 2.53
N ALA A 382 -4.95 20.24 1.68
CA ALA A 382 -3.82 19.89 0.80
C ALA A 382 -2.59 19.41 1.61
N LEU A 383 -2.37 19.99 2.80
CA LEU A 383 -1.26 19.64 3.68
C LEU A 383 -1.41 18.24 4.26
N HIS A 384 -2.63 17.85 4.67
CA HIS A 384 -2.93 16.47 5.08
C HIS A 384 -2.60 15.48 3.97
N LYS A 385 -3.07 15.73 2.74
CA LYS A 385 -2.82 14.84 1.61
C LYS A 385 -1.31 14.73 1.35
N ALA A 386 -0.58 15.84 1.29
CA ALA A 386 0.86 15.82 1.05
C ALA A 386 1.65 15.12 2.17
N ALA A 387 1.25 15.31 3.44
CA ALA A 387 1.88 14.67 4.59
C ALA A 387 1.60 13.17 4.64
N PHE A 388 0.35 12.76 4.39
CA PHE A 388 -0.09 11.37 4.31
C PHE A 388 0.65 10.58 3.22
N TRP A 389 0.90 11.21 2.07
CA TRP A 389 1.54 10.56 0.91
C TRP A 389 3.07 10.73 0.86
N GLY A 390 3.69 11.36 1.87
CA GLY A 390 5.14 11.43 1.94
C GLY A 390 5.80 12.50 1.05
N HIS A 391 5.04 13.47 0.54
CA HIS A 391 5.53 14.49 -0.41
C HIS A 391 6.19 15.69 0.28
N ALA A 392 7.41 15.50 0.80
CA ALA A 392 8.14 16.52 1.57
C ALA A 392 8.36 17.84 0.81
N HIS A 393 8.57 17.81 -0.51
CA HIS A 393 8.73 19.02 -1.33
C HIS A 393 7.43 19.83 -1.42
N VAL A 394 6.27 19.16 -1.51
CA VAL A 394 4.96 19.80 -1.46
C VAL A 394 4.66 20.34 -0.07
N VAL A 395 4.94 19.58 1.00
CA VAL A 395 4.79 20.07 2.38
C VAL A 395 5.63 21.32 2.61
N ASN A 396 6.89 21.32 2.14
CA ASN A 396 7.76 22.50 2.25
C ASN A 396 7.20 23.70 1.47
N TYR A 397 6.65 23.50 0.28
CA TYR A 397 6.00 24.56 -0.48
C TYR A 397 4.73 25.10 0.21
N LEU A 398 3.84 24.21 0.63
CA LEU A 398 2.59 24.57 1.31
C LEU A 398 2.86 25.36 2.60
N THR A 399 3.78 24.90 3.44
CA THR A 399 4.07 25.55 4.72
C THR A 399 4.88 26.84 4.57
N ARG A 400 5.86 26.89 3.66
CA ARG A 400 6.77 28.05 3.56
C ARG A 400 6.39 29.10 2.52
N SER A 401 5.77 28.67 1.43
CA SER A 401 5.43 29.55 0.30
C SER A 401 3.96 29.92 0.31
N CYS A 402 3.09 29.00 0.75
CA CYS A 402 1.65 29.23 0.84
C CYS A 402 1.15 29.57 2.25
N TYR A 403 2.00 29.43 3.28
CA TYR A 403 1.63 29.63 4.69
C TYR A 403 0.40 28.81 5.12
N ALA A 404 0.28 27.58 4.60
CA ALA A 404 -0.75 26.64 5.02
C ALA A 404 -0.65 26.37 6.52
N ASP A 405 -1.80 26.31 7.19
CA ASP A 405 -1.85 26.08 8.63
C ASP A 405 -1.52 24.60 8.90
N ALA A 406 -0.51 24.40 9.74
CA ALA A 406 0.05 23.09 10.05
C ALA A 406 -0.80 22.30 11.06
N ASP A 407 -1.65 23.00 11.82
CA ASP A 407 -2.47 22.44 12.90
C ASP A 407 -3.96 22.36 12.55
N GLU A 408 -4.31 22.63 11.29
CA GLU A 408 -5.65 22.30 10.77
C GLU A 408 -5.95 20.83 11.01
N ALA A 409 -7.12 20.56 11.57
CA ALA A 409 -7.55 19.24 11.94
C ALA A 409 -8.63 18.73 10.97
N ASP A 410 -8.49 17.49 10.53
CA ASP A 410 -9.51 16.84 9.72
C ASP A 410 -10.73 16.38 10.56
N PHE A 411 -11.69 15.69 9.95
CA PHE A 411 -12.86 15.22 10.67
C PHE A 411 -12.58 14.11 11.69
N SER A 412 -11.38 13.52 11.72
CA SER A 412 -10.95 12.61 12.78
C SER A 412 -10.19 13.35 13.89
N GLY A 413 -9.96 14.66 13.72
CA GLY A 413 -9.10 15.45 14.60
C GLY A 413 -7.61 15.24 14.33
N ASP A 414 -7.25 14.52 13.25
CA ASP A 414 -5.85 14.36 12.87
C ASP A 414 -5.35 15.65 12.21
N THR A 415 -4.13 16.05 12.54
CA THR A 415 -3.38 17.09 11.82
C THR A 415 -2.43 16.46 10.79
N ALA A 416 -1.82 17.27 9.93
CA ALA A 416 -0.79 16.79 9.00
C ALA A 416 0.39 16.10 9.73
N LEU A 417 0.68 16.47 10.97
CA LEU A 417 1.73 15.82 11.78
C LEU A 417 1.30 14.44 12.27
N HIS A 418 0.01 14.23 12.57
CA HIS A 418 -0.53 12.89 12.87
C HIS A 418 -0.34 11.95 11.68
N ASP A 419 -0.68 12.42 10.47
CA ASP A 419 -0.47 11.66 9.23
C ASP A 419 1.02 11.33 9.02
N ALA A 420 1.90 12.33 9.13
CA ALA A 420 3.34 12.10 8.98
C ALA A 420 3.87 11.09 10.01
N ALA A 421 3.40 11.16 11.25
CA ALA A 421 3.83 10.30 12.34
C ALA A 421 3.35 8.85 12.17
N ARG A 422 2.09 8.67 11.79
CA ARG A 422 1.46 7.38 11.45
C ARG A 422 2.25 6.62 10.39
N PHE A 423 2.71 7.31 9.35
CA PHE A 423 3.46 6.68 8.24
C PHE A 423 4.98 6.71 8.39
N GLY A 424 5.51 7.39 9.42
CA GLY A 424 6.94 7.48 9.67
C GLY A 424 7.68 8.41 8.71
N HIS A 425 7.00 9.41 8.16
CA HIS A 425 7.60 10.41 7.27
C HIS A 425 8.38 11.47 8.07
N THR A 426 9.53 11.07 8.64
CA THR A 426 10.36 11.89 9.52
C THR A 426 10.73 13.24 8.92
N ARG A 427 11.07 13.26 7.61
CA ARG A 427 11.39 14.51 6.91
C ARG A 427 10.22 15.49 6.86
N ILE A 428 8.98 15.01 6.77
CA ILE A 428 7.79 15.85 6.80
C ILE A 428 7.54 16.36 8.22
N ALA A 429 7.66 15.49 9.23
CA ALA A 429 7.55 15.92 10.62
C ALA A 429 8.58 17.01 10.96
N GLU A 430 9.83 16.89 10.52
CA GLU A 430 10.83 17.97 10.65
C GLU A 430 10.37 19.29 10.05
N LEU A 431 9.77 19.25 8.85
CA LEU A 431 9.29 20.45 8.17
C LEU A 431 8.12 21.09 8.92
N LEU A 432 7.15 20.30 9.37
CA LEU A 432 5.98 20.75 10.13
C LEU A 432 6.38 21.33 11.48
N LEU A 433 7.20 20.62 12.27
CA LEU A 433 7.71 21.10 13.55
C LEU A 433 8.54 22.38 13.39
N LYS A 434 9.31 22.50 12.29
CA LYS A 434 10.09 23.70 12.02
C LYS A 434 9.24 24.93 11.70
N VAL A 435 8.01 24.74 11.22
CA VAL A 435 7.06 25.85 11.03
C VAL A 435 6.13 26.04 12.24
N GLY A 436 6.35 25.28 13.32
CA GLY A 436 5.67 25.46 14.60
C GLY A 436 4.42 24.61 14.81
N ALA A 437 4.26 23.50 14.06
CA ALA A 437 3.16 22.58 14.27
C ALA A 437 3.16 22.01 15.70
N ASP A 438 2.00 22.01 16.36
CA ASP A 438 1.84 21.52 17.73
C ASP A 438 1.82 19.99 17.77
N CYS A 439 2.89 19.42 18.30
CA CYS A 439 3.05 17.98 18.45
C CYS A 439 2.29 17.37 19.64
N SER A 440 1.57 18.18 20.42
CA SER A 440 0.76 17.77 21.57
C SER A 440 -0.74 17.70 21.29
N VAL A 441 -1.18 18.10 20.09
CA VAL A 441 -2.57 17.95 19.65
C VAL A 441 -2.97 16.49 19.73
N THR A 442 -4.19 16.23 20.21
CA THR A 442 -4.79 14.90 20.24
C THR A 442 -5.93 14.83 19.23
N ASN A 443 -6.01 13.72 18.52
CA ASN A 443 -7.15 13.45 17.64
C ASN A 443 -8.37 13.01 18.45
N ARG A 444 -9.49 12.65 17.79
CA ARG A 444 -10.72 12.22 18.46
C ARG A 444 -10.60 10.92 19.24
N GLU A 445 -9.58 10.11 18.96
CA GLU A 445 -9.27 8.88 19.69
C GLU A 445 -8.41 9.16 20.93
N GLY A 446 -7.93 10.41 21.09
CA GLY A 446 -7.09 10.84 22.19
C GLY A 446 -5.59 10.64 21.93
N ASP A 447 -5.22 10.26 20.73
CA ASP A 447 -3.84 9.96 20.36
C ASP A 447 -3.12 11.21 19.86
N THR A 448 -1.89 11.43 20.35
CA THR A 448 -0.96 12.42 19.81
C THR A 448 -0.22 11.87 18.58
N PRO A 449 0.48 12.71 17.79
CA PRO A 449 1.38 12.19 16.75
C PRO A 449 2.42 11.20 17.31
N LEU A 450 2.91 11.38 18.54
CA LEU A 450 3.84 10.45 19.16
C LEU A 450 3.18 9.09 19.45
N ASP A 451 1.93 9.08 19.89
CA ASP A 451 1.18 7.85 20.15
C ASP A 451 0.97 7.06 18.87
N LEU A 452 0.61 7.73 17.77
CA LEU A 452 0.51 7.10 16.45
C LEU A 452 1.86 6.55 15.96
N ALA A 453 2.97 7.27 16.18
CA ALA A 453 4.29 6.77 15.84
C ALA A 453 4.70 5.53 16.65
N LEU A 454 4.29 5.48 17.93
CA LEU A 454 4.49 4.32 18.82
C LEU A 454 3.65 3.12 18.39
N GLU A 455 2.36 3.33 18.15
CA GLU A 455 1.42 2.29 17.71
C GLU A 455 1.89 1.63 16.41
N HIS A 456 2.32 2.44 15.44
CA HIS A 456 2.75 1.98 14.13
C HIS A 456 4.25 1.61 14.04
N GLY A 457 4.96 1.60 15.17
CA GLY A 457 6.35 1.12 15.25
C GLY A 457 7.33 1.90 14.38
N LYS A 458 7.35 3.24 14.49
CA LYS A 458 8.20 4.16 13.69
C LYS A 458 9.38 4.70 14.51
N PRO A 459 10.50 3.96 14.67
CA PRO A 459 11.54 4.29 15.64
C PRO A 459 12.19 5.66 15.42
N GLU A 460 12.49 6.04 14.18
CA GLU A 460 13.10 7.35 13.88
C GLU A 460 12.14 8.50 14.15
N MET A 461 10.83 8.31 13.90
CA MET A 461 9.79 9.29 14.20
C MET A 461 9.60 9.45 15.71
N ILE A 462 9.58 8.34 16.45
CA ILE A 462 9.47 8.33 17.91
C ILE A 462 10.62 9.13 18.53
N GLU A 463 11.85 8.88 18.09
CA GLU A 463 13.02 9.60 18.60
C GLU A 463 12.98 11.09 18.23
N LEU A 464 12.54 11.42 17.02
CA LEU A 464 12.37 12.80 16.57
C LEU A 464 11.35 13.56 17.44
N LEU A 465 10.14 13.02 17.61
CA LEU A 465 9.07 13.66 18.39
C LEU A 465 9.46 13.77 19.86
N LYS A 466 9.98 12.70 20.49
CA LYS A 466 10.47 12.76 21.88
C LYS A 466 11.55 13.81 22.09
N THR A 467 12.47 13.92 21.14
CA THR A 467 13.56 14.91 21.21
C THR A 467 13.01 16.32 21.07
N HIS A 468 12.06 16.53 20.16
CA HIS A 468 11.40 17.83 19.98
C HIS A 468 10.65 18.24 21.25
N THR A 469 9.76 17.40 21.78
CA THR A 469 9.01 17.69 23.02
C THR A 469 9.94 17.98 24.20
N ARG A 470 11.05 17.24 24.36
CA ARG A 470 12.05 17.50 25.40
C ARG A 470 12.69 18.88 25.26
N ASN A 471 13.01 19.27 24.02
CA ASN A 471 13.61 20.56 23.72
C ASN A 471 12.63 21.72 23.97
N GLU A 472 11.35 21.56 23.62
CA GLU A 472 10.31 22.53 23.92
C GLU A 472 10.12 22.73 25.42
N LEU A 473 10.01 21.65 26.19
CA LEU A 473 9.90 21.71 27.65
C LEU A 473 11.12 22.39 28.28
N ALA A 474 12.33 22.11 27.78
CA ALA A 474 13.55 22.77 28.25
C ALA A 474 13.56 24.27 27.91
N ALA A 475 13.08 24.66 26.73
CA ALA A 475 12.95 26.05 26.31
C ALA A 475 11.95 26.81 27.20
N VAL A 476 10.78 26.22 27.49
CA VAL A 476 9.78 26.80 28.41
C VAL A 476 10.36 26.96 29.82
N ALA A 477 11.10 25.97 30.32
CA ALA A 477 11.75 26.05 31.63
C ALA A 477 12.88 27.11 31.68
N ARG A 478 13.59 27.34 30.57
CA ARG A 478 14.58 28.44 30.46
C ARG A 478 13.87 29.80 30.45
N ALA A 479 12.84 29.96 29.62
CA ALA A 479 12.08 31.20 29.53
C ALA A 479 11.51 31.61 30.90
N ARG A 480 10.90 30.66 31.64
CA ARG A 480 10.39 30.90 33.00
C ARG A 480 11.47 31.37 33.98
N ARG A 481 12.70 30.83 33.90
CA ARG A 481 13.83 31.24 34.75
C ARG A 481 14.31 32.65 34.40
N GLU A 482 14.36 33.01 33.13
CA GLU A 482 14.75 34.35 32.67
C GLU A 482 13.72 35.41 33.05
N SER A 483 12.42 35.10 32.99
CA SER A 483 11.34 35.95 33.51
C SER A 483 11.48 36.22 35.01
N PHE A 484 11.89 35.20 35.79
CA PHE A 484 12.05 35.31 37.24
C PHE A 484 13.27 36.15 37.65
N VAL A 485 14.36 36.09 36.87
CA VAL A 485 15.56 36.91 37.08
C VAL A 485 15.30 38.39 36.78
N PHE A 486 14.44 38.70 35.81
CA PHE A 486 14.08 40.09 35.47
C PHE A 486 13.17 40.73 36.54
N ALA A 487 12.25 39.96 37.13
CA ALA A 487 11.41 40.42 38.24
C ALA A 487 12.20 40.64 39.56
N GLY A 488 13.34 39.96 39.73
CA GLY A 488 14.21 40.09 40.91
C GLY A 488 15.18 41.29 40.89
N LYS A 489 15.33 41.99 39.76
CA LYS A 489 16.13 43.22 39.66
C LYS A 489 15.26 44.47 39.83
N ALA A 490 14.59 44.59 40.97
CA ALA A 490 14.09 45.89 41.42
C ALA A 490 15.30 46.80 41.71
N VAL A 491 15.38 47.90 40.97
CA VAL A 491 16.38 48.96 41.12
C VAL A 491 16.35 49.47 42.57
N PRO A 492 17.49 49.55 43.29
CA PRO A 492 17.50 50.20 44.60
C PRO A 492 17.24 51.69 44.39
N VAL A 493 16.08 52.16 44.84
CA VAL A 493 15.78 53.58 44.93
C VAL A 493 16.74 54.17 45.97
N ASN A 494 17.78 54.86 45.49
CA ASN A 494 18.69 55.64 46.32
C ASN A 494 17.88 56.78 46.97
N GLY A 495 17.51 56.58 48.24
CA GLY A 495 16.97 57.63 49.09
C GLY A 495 18.06 58.63 49.47
N GLY A 496 18.19 59.69 48.69
CA GLY A 496 18.84 60.94 49.11
C GLY A 496 17.88 61.74 49.99
N ARG A 497 18.22 61.93 51.27
CA ARG A 497 17.58 62.87 52.20
C ARG A 497 18.13 64.29 52.00
N HIS A 498 17.25 65.25 52.26
CA HIS A 498 17.43 66.62 52.79
C HIS A 498 18.56 67.51 52.30
#